data_AF-A0A6V8F1Q3-F1
#
_entry.id   AF-A0A6V8F1Q3-F1
#
_cell.length_a   1.000
_cell.length_b   1.000
_cell.length_c   1.000
_cell.angle_alpha   90.00
_cell.angle_beta   90.00
_cell.angle_gamma   90.00
#
_symmetry.space_group_name_H-M   'P 1'
#
loop_
_entity.id
_entity.type
_entity.pdbx_description
1 polymer ?
#
loop_
_entity_poly.entity_id
_entity_poly.type
_entity_poly.pdbx_seq_one_letter_code
_entity_poly.pdbx_strand_id
1 'polypeptide(L)'
;MVDCEECDKKIGILGGYRHPVLGIRFLVCGTCFDKVNRDMKKWSEFCISDSFDAESTKTDIQEAWNKNISNDPPLQKWFRNLWLKEELPI
;
A
#
# COMPACT_ATOMS: atom_id res chain seq x y z
N MET A 1 -5.07 -17.14 16.33
CA MET A 1 -5.13 -15.69 16.05
C MET A 1 -3.99 -15.37 15.13
N VAL A 2 -4.23 -14.58 14.08
CA VAL A 2 -3.20 -14.17 13.10
C VAL A 2 -2.93 -12.69 13.31
N ASP A 3 -1.71 -12.24 13.06
CA ASP A 3 -1.37 -10.82 13.16
C ASP A 3 -1.75 -10.07 11.90
N CYS A 4 -2.21 -8.83 12.07
CA CYS A 4 -2.45 -7.91 10.97
C CYS A 4 -1.11 -7.46 10.37
N GLU A 5 -0.89 -7.73 9.09
CA GLU A 5 0.38 -7.42 8.40
C GLU A 5 0.75 -5.92 8.45
N GLU A 6 -0.26 -5.06 8.57
CA GLU A 6 -0.14 -3.60 8.56
C GLU A 6 0.13 -2.96 9.94
N CYS A 7 -0.34 -3.58 11.02
CA CYS A 7 -0.38 -2.92 12.34
C CYS A 7 -0.12 -3.86 13.52
N ASP A 8 0.25 -5.10 13.25
CA ASP A 8 0.56 -6.16 14.23
C ASP A 8 -0.58 -6.48 15.22
N LYS A 9 -1.78 -5.93 15.00
CA LYS A 9 -2.95 -6.22 15.82
C LYS A 9 -3.37 -7.68 15.65
N LYS A 10 -3.60 -8.39 16.76
CA LYS A 10 -4.15 -9.75 16.77
C LYS A 10 -5.56 -9.77 16.16
N ILE A 11 -5.74 -10.58 15.13
CA ILE A 11 -7.00 -10.83 14.44
C ILE A 11 -7.58 -12.15 14.94
N GLY A 12 -8.86 -12.12 15.33
CA GLY A 12 -9.63 -13.31 15.68
C GLY A 12 -9.85 -14.25 14.47
N ILE A 13 -10.32 -15.47 14.72
CA ILE A 13 -10.44 -16.55 13.71
C ILE A 13 -11.32 -16.14 12.49
N LEU A 14 -12.30 -15.25 12.69
CA LEU A 14 -13.25 -14.80 11.65
C LEU A 14 -13.10 -13.31 11.26
N GLY A 15 -12.08 -12.60 11.78
CA GLY A 15 -12.01 -11.14 11.72
C GLY A 15 -11.04 -10.54 10.70
N GLY A 16 -10.42 -11.37 9.84
CA GLY A 16 -9.34 -10.97 8.94
C GLY A 16 -9.79 -10.85 7.50
N TYR A 17 -9.35 -9.78 6.85
CA TYR A 17 -9.51 -9.57 5.40
C TYR A 17 -8.20 -9.89 4.69
N ARG A 18 -8.27 -10.32 3.44
CA ARG A 18 -7.07 -10.49 2.60
C ARG A 18 -6.47 -9.13 2.29
N HIS A 19 -5.15 -9.04 2.31
CA HIS A 19 -4.46 -7.79 2.00
C HIS A 19 -4.71 -7.40 0.53
N PRO A 20 -5.25 -6.20 0.22
CA PRO A 20 -5.61 -5.81 -1.15
C PRO A 20 -4.43 -5.80 -2.12
N VAL A 21 -3.25 -5.37 -1.65
CA VAL A 21 -2.00 -5.30 -2.44
C VAL A 21 -1.20 -6.61 -2.41
N LEU A 22 -0.83 -7.09 -1.22
CA LEU A 22 0.05 -8.25 -1.05
C LEU A 22 -0.63 -9.61 -1.32
N GLY A 23 -1.96 -9.61 -1.45
CA GLY A 23 -2.72 -10.77 -1.90
C GLY A 23 -3.05 -11.79 -0.82
N ILE A 24 -3.35 -13.03 -1.25
CA ILE A 24 -4.02 -14.03 -0.41
C ILE A 24 -3.21 -14.52 0.79
N ARG A 25 -1.89 -14.37 0.77
CA ARG A 25 -1.01 -14.86 1.85
C ARG A 25 -1.02 -13.97 3.08
N PHE A 26 -1.42 -12.70 2.93
CA PHE A 26 -1.36 -11.71 3.99
C PHE A 26 -2.76 -11.34 4.47
N LEU A 27 -2.90 -11.20 5.79
CA LEU A 27 -4.17 -10.86 6.45
C LEU A 27 -4.05 -9.50 7.14
N VAL A 28 -5.13 -8.75 7.08
CA VAL A 28 -5.25 -7.42 7.69
C VAL A 28 -6.55 -7.31 8.48
N CYS A 29 -6.54 -6.48 9.52
CA CYS A 29 -7.78 -6.14 10.21
C CYS A 29 -8.65 -5.23 9.35
N GLY A 30 -9.96 -5.15 9.63
CA GLY A 30 -10.90 -4.35 8.82
C GLY A 30 -10.48 -2.88 8.67
N THR A 31 -9.98 -2.25 9.73
CA THR A 31 -9.49 -0.87 9.67
C THR A 31 -8.33 -0.70 8.69
N CYS A 32 -7.40 -1.66 8.66
CA CYS A 32 -6.27 -1.64 7.74
C CYS A 32 -6.70 -1.98 6.31
N PHE A 33 -7.67 -2.88 6.14
CA PHE A 33 -8.27 -3.16 4.84
C PHE A 33 -8.87 -1.89 4.22
N ASP A 34 -9.71 -1.18 4.96
CA ASP A 34 -10.37 0.04 4.48
C ASP A 34 -9.36 1.14 4.13
N LYS A 35 -8.28 1.26 4.92
CA LYS A 35 -7.19 2.20 4.66
C LYS A 35 -6.47 1.86 3.35
N VAL A 36 -5.96 0.64 3.24
CA VAL A 36 -5.20 0.19 2.06
C VAL A 36 -6.06 0.26 0.79
N ASN A 37 -7.32 -0.15 0.87
CA ASN A 37 -8.22 -0.10 -0.27
C ASN A 37 -8.51 1.34 -0.74
N ARG A 38 -8.66 2.28 0.21
CA ARG A 38 -8.81 3.70 -0.11
C ARG A 38 -7.56 4.27 -0.78
N ASP A 39 -6.38 3.93 -0.28
CA ASP A 39 -5.12 4.41 -0.82
C ASP A 39 -4.86 3.83 -2.22
N MET A 40 -5.18 2.54 -2.44
CA MET A 40 -5.17 1.92 -3.77
C MET A 40 -6.12 2.62 -4.75
N LYS A 41 -7.32 2.97 -4.31
CA LYS A 41 -8.29 3.69 -5.15
C LYS A 41 -7.75 5.05 -5.58
N LYS A 42 -7.19 5.83 -4.64
CA LYS A 42 -6.57 7.13 -4.95
C LYS A 42 -5.38 6.98 -5.92
N TRP A 43 -4.55 5.97 -5.70
CA TRP A 43 -3.43 5.67 -6.60
C TRP A 43 -3.93 5.30 -8.00
N SER A 44 -4.96 4.46 -8.10
CA SER A 44 -5.57 4.11 -9.38
C SER A 44 -6.15 5.33 -10.10
N GLU A 45 -6.83 6.22 -9.36
CA GLU A 45 -7.37 7.48 -9.91
C GLU A 45 -6.24 8.38 -10.43
N PHE A 46 -5.13 8.49 -9.69
CA PHE A 46 -3.93 9.22 -10.09
C PHE A 46 -3.28 8.63 -11.35
N CYS A 47 -3.08 7.31 -11.40
CA CYS A 47 -2.52 6.66 -12.59
C CYS A 47 -3.41 6.85 -13.81
N ILE A 48 -4.74 6.79 -13.63
CA ILE A 48 -5.69 7.03 -14.71
C ILE A 48 -5.63 8.50 -15.16
N SER A 49 -5.65 9.47 -14.24
CA SER A 49 -5.57 10.89 -14.61
C SER A 49 -4.29 11.22 -15.35
N ASP A 50 -3.16 10.67 -14.92
CA ASP A 50 -1.86 10.89 -15.57
C ASP A 50 -1.74 10.17 -16.92
N SER A 51 -2.47 9.07 -17.12
CA SER A 51 -2.42 8.28 -18.36
C SER A 51 -3.13 8.92 -19.57
N PHE A 52 -3.95 9.95 -19.36
CA PHE A 52 -4.71 10.61 -20.42
C PHE A 52 -4.11 11.94 -20.92
N ASP A 53 -3.00 12.42 -20.36
CA ASP A 53 -2.24 13.54 -20.92
C ASP A 53 -1.22 13.02 -21.95
N ALA A 54 -1.55 13.09 -23.23
CA ALA A 54 -0.61 12.75 -24.31
C ALA A 54 0.64 13.65 -24.33
N GLU A 55 0.61 14.81 -23.65
CA GLU A 55 1.75 15.71 -23.45
C GLU A 55 2.54 15.43 -22.15
N SER A 56 2.05 14.59 -21.21
CA SER A 56 2.73 14.32 -19.93
C SER A 56 3.89 13.32 -20.03
N THR A 57 4.46 13.11 -21.23
CA THR A 57 5.54 12.15 -21.53
C THR A 57 6.85 12.36 -20.73
N LYS A 58 6.88 13.24 -19.73
CA LYS A 58 7.98 13.41 -18.79
C LYS A 58 7.57 13.78 -17.36
N THR A 59 6.37 13.46 -16.89
CA THR A 59 6.22 13.38 -15.42
C THR A 59 6.96 12.12 -15.00
N ASP A 60 8.19 12.30 -14.49
CA ASP A 60 8.93 11.20 -13.90
C ASP A 60 8.06 10.64 -12.77
N ILE A 61 7.49 9.46 -13.00
CA ILE A 61 6.60 8.80 -12.05
C ILE A 61 7.32 8.70 -10.70
N GLN A 62 8.66 8.59 -10.71
CA GLN A 62 9.51 8.65 -9.53
C GLN A 62 9.36 9.99 -8.77
N GLU A 63 9.33 11.13 -9.46
CA GLU A 63 9.26 12.47 -8.86
C GLU A 63 7.87 12.77 -8.31
N ALA A 64 6.80 12.48 -9.06
CA ALA A 64 5.43 12.62 -8.58
C ALA A 64 5.15 11.69 -7.39
N TRP A 65 5.74 10.49 -7.43
CA TRP A 65 5.60 9.52 -6.35
C TRP A 65 6.39 9.92 -5.10
N ASN A 66 7.65 10.34 -5.26
CA ASN A 66 8.46 10.87 -4.18
C ASN A 66 7.79 12.07 -3.50
N LYS A 67 7.14 12.96 -4.26
CA LYS A 67 6.44 14.14 -3.73
C LYS A 67 5.19 13.79 -2.91
N ASN A 68 4.55 12.66 -3.21
CA ASN A 68 3.38 12.16 -2.47
C ASN A 68 3.79 11.32 -1.25
N ILE A 69 4.82 10.46 -1.35
CA ILE A 69 5.37 9.70 -0.20
C ILE A 69 6.12 10.60 0.78
N SER A 70 6.84 11.63 0.31
CA SER A 70 7.69 12.49 1.15
C SER A 70 6.93 13.17 2.30
N ASN A 71 5.61 13.33 2.14
CA ASN A 71 4.74 14.06 3.05
C ASN A 71 3.94 13.15 4.01
N ASP A 72 4.07 11.83 3.92
CA ASP A 72 3.36 10.88 4.79
C ASP A 72 4.35 9.92 5.51
N PRO A 73 4.85 10.30 6.70
CA PRO A 73 5.81 9.48 7.46
C PRO A 73 5.30 8.07 7.80
N PRO A 74 4.02 7.85 8.14
CA PRO A 74 3.44 6.50 8.24
C PRO A 74 3.59 5.67 6.97
N LEU A 75 3.35 6.25 5.79
CA LEU A 75 3.47 5.55 4.51
C LEU A 75 4.92 5.17 4.20
N GLN A 76 5.87 6.07 4.48
CA GLN A 76 7.31 5.80 4.35
C GLN A 76 7.77 4.63 5.22
N LYS A 77 7.35 4.62 6.48
CA LYS A 77 7.70 3.56 7.43
C LYS A 77 7.14 2.22 6.96
N TRP A 78 5.90 2.21 6.49
CA TRP A 78 5.26 1.00 5.96
C TRP A 78 6.02 0.44 4.75
N PHE A 79 6.32 1.28 3.75
CA PHE A 79 7.07 0.86 2.56
C PHE A 79 8.46 0.32 2.89
N ARG A 80 9.20 0.99 3.79
CA ARG A 80 10.52 0.53 4.22
C ARG A 80 10.45 -0.87 4.84
N ASN A 81 9.43 -1.12 5.66
CA ASN A 81 9.22 -2.42 6.27
C ASN A 81 8.82 -3.49 5.24
N LEU A 82 8.02 -3.12 4.24
CA LEU A 82 7.63 -4.00 3.15
C LEU A 82 8.85 -4.42 2.31
N TRP A 83 9.67 -3.45 1.92
CA TRP A 83 10.86 -3.67 1.09
C TRP A 83 11.89 -4.56 1.80
N LEU A 84 12.11 -4.33 3.09
CA LEU A 84 13.00 -5.16 3.92
C LEU A 84 12.50 -6.61 4.07
N LYS A 85 11.18 -6.87 3.98
CA LYS A 85 10.61 -8.22 4.03
C LYS A 85 10.79 -8.99 2.72
N GLU A 86 10.78 -8.31 1.58
CA GLU A 86 10.97 -8.91 0.26
C GLU A 86 12.46 -9.21 -0.07
N GLU A 87 13.40 -8.44 0.51
CA GLU A 87 14.85 -8.66 0.31
C GLU A 87 15.46 -9.74 1.22
N LEU A 88 14.70 -10.30 2.17
CA LEU A 88 15.18 -11.41 2.99
C LEU A 88 14.87 -12.75 2.29
N PRO A 89 15.89 -13.51 1.83
CA PRO A 89 15.66 -14.87 1.39
C PRO A 89 15.20 -15.70 2.59
N ILE A 90 14.13 -16.48 2.39
CA ILE A 90 13.61 -17.50 3.33
C ILE A 90 14.73 -18.49 3.67
#